data_AF-A0A943JMB7-F1
#
_entry.id   AF-A0A943JMB7-F1
#
_cell.length_a   1.000
_cell.length_b   1.000
_cell.length_c   1.000
_cell.angle_alpha   90.00
_cell.angle_beta   90.00
_cell.angle_gamma   90.00
#
_symmetry.space_group_name_H-M   'P 1'
#
loop_
_entity.id
_entity.type
_entity.pdbx_description
1 polymer ?
#
loop_
_entity_poly.entity_id
_entity_poly.type
_entity_poly.pdbx_seq_one_letter_code
_entity_poly.pdbx_strand_id
1 'polypeptide(L)'
;MKKILLLLVLLCLPYTKVNAFYCTYQEQARLKSLATNVNISYDFNESNKTFTFNLINLNKDLYFMDRTDDKIYNYTKNEINLTGYKSGQKVKFEFYSDVEFCDKVLYTYVVTLPIYNPYYKEKVCEDVQNYNLCQKWSNHGLSRTAFIEKVNEYKKTLEKPKEDEIKEETKKHISLLTNVIEFLTSYYYIFIILIVGIIVTVIIVKNKKSNIYK
;
A
#
# COMPACT_ATOMS: atom_id res chain seq x y z
N MET A 1 -55.72 42.41 29.21
CA MET A 1 -55.36 41.58 30.39
C MET A 1 -55.19 40.09 30.05
N LYS A 2 -56.12 39.41 29.34
CA LYS A 2 -55.97 37.97 28.97
C LYS A 2 -54.67 37.61 28.22
N LYS A 3 -54.18 38.47 27.32
CA LYS A 3 -52.93 38.24 26.57
C LYS A 3 -51.65 38.36 27.43
N ILE A 4 -51.68 39.19 28.47
CA ILE A 4 -50.56 39.38 29.40
C ILE A 4 -50.48 38.20 30.37
N LEU A 5 -51.64 37.68 30.82
CA LEU A 5 -51.72 36.49 31.65
C LEU A 5 -51.18 35.23 30.91
N LEU A 6 -51.48 35.09 29.62
CA LEU A 6 -50.97 34.00 28.79
C LEU A 6 -49.43 34.04 28.64
N LEU A 7 -48.85 35.24 28.54
CA LEU A 7 -47.40 35.42 28.42
C LEU A 7 -46.67 35.07 29.73
N LEU A 8 -47.26 35.41 30.88
CA LEU A 8 -46.72 35.08 32.19
C LEU A 8 -46.76 33.58 32.49
N VAL A 9 -47.79 32.87 32.00
CA VAL A 9 -47.89 31.40 32.14
C VAL A 9 -46.85 30.67 31.31
N LEU A 10 -46.47 31.20 30.13
CA LEU A 10 -45.41 30.61 29.30
C LEU A 10 -44.01 30.74 29.95
N LEU A 11 -43.79 31.79 30.75
CA LEU A 11 -42.52 32.03 31.48
C LEU A 11 -42.38 31.16 32.74
N CYS A 12 -43.47 30.60 33.25
CA CYS A 12 -43.48 29.69 34.40
C CYS A 12 -43.39 28.21 34.02
N LEU A 13 -43.26 27.88 32.73
CA LEU A 13 -42.98 26.51 32.32
C LEU A 13 -41.58 26.14 32.84
N PRO A 14 -41.44 25.06 33.64
CA PRO A 14 -40.13 24.67 34.13
C PRO A 14 -39.25 24.34 32.92
N TYR A 15 -38.13 25.05 32.78
CA TYR A 15 -37.05 24.66 31.87
C TYR A 15 -36.45 23.36 32.40
N THR A 16 -37.14 22.25 32.16
CA THR A 16 -36.59 20.93 32.40
C THR A 16 -35.34 20.85 31.54
N LYS A 17 -34.18 20.74 32.18
CA LYS A 17 -32.94 20.39 31.49
C LYS A 17 -33.17 18.99 30.92
N VAL A 18 -33.58 18.92 29.67
CA VAL A 18 -33.62 17.67 28.94
C VAL A 18 -32.16 17.27 28.75
N ASN A 19 -31.66 16.38 29.60
CA ASN A 19 -30.42 15.67 29.33
C ASN A 19 -30.73 14.74 28.15
N ALA A 20 -30.64 15.26 26.94
CA ALA A 20 -30.63 14.41 25.76
C ALA A 20 -29.43 13.47 25.91
N PHE A 21 -29.65 12.17 25.80
CA PHE A 21 -28.55 11.22 25.71
C PHE A 21 -27.95 11.39 24.31
N TYR A 22 -26.67 11.74 24.23
CA TYR A 22 -25.96 11.93 22.97
C TYR A 22 -24.57 11.33 23.04
N CYS A 23 -24.07 10.86 21.90
CA CYS A 23 -22.72 10.33 21.79
C CYS A 23 -21.69 11.44 21.99
N THR A 24 -20.99 11.44 23.13
CA THR A 24 -19.94 12.43 23.38
C THR A 24 -18.74 12.18 22.48
N TYR A 25 -17.92 13.21 22.25
CA TYR A 25 -16.67 13.06 21.50
C TYR A 25 -15.70 12.08 22.15
N GLN A 26 -15.63 12.07 23.49
CA GLN A 26 -14.80 11.13 24.24
C GLN A 26 -15.25 9.70 24.01
N GLU A 27 -16.56 9.46 24.05
CA GLU A 27 -17.12 8.13 23.81
C GLU A 27 -16.92 7.68 22.35
N GLN A 28 -17.14 8.58 21.39
CA GLN A 28 -16.82 8.32 19.99
C GLN A 28 -15.33 7.97 19.80
N ALA A 29 -14.42 8.67 20.47
CA ALA A 29 -12.99 8.40 20.37
C ALA A 29 -12.63 7.04 20.97
N ARG A 30 -13.21 6.69 22.13
CA ARG A 30 -13.07 5.39 22.77
C ARG A 30 -13.54 4.26 21.85
N LEU A 31 -14.75 4.37 21.31
CA LEU A 31 -15.34 3.38 20.41
C LEU A 31 -14.53 3.21 19.11
N LYS A 32 -14.05 4.31 18.52
CA LYS A 32 -13.13 4.25 17.37
C LYS A 32 -11.85 3.51 17.71
N SER A 33 -11.24 3.81 18.87
CA SER A 33 -10.04 3.11 19.31
C SER A 33 -10.27 1.61 19.49
N LEU A 34 -11.41 1.21 20.04
CA LEU A 34 -11.78 -0.20 20.14
C LEU A 34 -11.89 -0.85 18.75
N ALA A 35 -12.59 -0.19 17.82
CA ALA A 35 -12.80 -0.72 16.48
C ALA A 35 -11.51 -0.87 15.67
N THR A 36 -10.57 0.08 15.81
CA THR A 36 -9.25 0.00 15.16
C THR A 36 -8.30 -1.01 15.79
N ASN A 37 -8.56 -1.42 17.05
CA ASN A 37 -7.74 -2.41 17.76
C ASN A 37 -8.15 -3.87 17.46
N VAL A 38 -9.24 -4.07 16.70
CA VAL A 38 -9.58 -5.38 16.16
C VAL A 38 -8.50 -5.80 15.16
N ASN A 39 -7.81 -6.89 15.46
CA ASN A 39 -6.77 -7.41 14.57
C ASN A 39 -7.41 -8.40 13.59
N ILE A 40 -7.19 -8.18 12.30
CA ILE A 40 -7.82 -8.90 11.20
C ILE A 40 -6.73 -9.52 10.34
N SER A 41 -6.69 -10.84 10.31
CA SER A 41 -5.80 -11.62 9.45
C SER A 41 -6.60 -12.58 8.60
N TYR A 42 -5.96 -13.18 7.59
CA TYR A 42 -6.57 -14.23 6.78
C TYR A 42 -5.55 -15.28 6.41
N ASP A 43 -6.03 -16.52 6.31
CA ASP A 43 -5.27 -17.68 5.88
C ASP A 43 -5.95 -18.34 4.67
N PHE A 44 -5.16 -18.97 3.80
CA PHE A 44 -5.69 -19.71 2.66
C PHE A 44 -5.75 -21.20 2.94
N ASN A 45 -6.93 -21.80 2.77
CA ASN A 45 -7.12 -23.23 2.87
C ASN A 45 -6.95 -23.89 1.49
N GLU A 46 -5.88 -24.68 1.36
CA GLU A 46 -5.54 -25.38 0.13
C GLU A 46 -6.54 -26.49 -0.27
N SER A 47 -7.30 -27.05 0.66
CA SER A 47 -8.24 -28.13 0.36
C SER A 47 -9.50 -27.59 -0.30
N ASN A 48 -10.05 -26.49 0.21
CA ASN A 48 -11.29 -25.89 -0.29
C ASN A 48 -11.05 -24.70 -1.25
N LYS A 49 -9.79 -24.26 -1.41
CA LYS A 49 -9.37 -23.13 -2.25
C LYS A 49 -10.06 -21.80 -1.86
N THR A 50 -10.31 -21.62 -0.58
CA THR A 50 -10.92 -20.39 -0.02
C THR A 50 -10.08 -19.82 1.12
N PHE A 51 -10.35 -18.56 1.45
CA PHE A 51 -9.77 -17.86 2.56
C PHE A 51 -10.66 -17.96 3.79
N THR A 52 -10.00 -17.97 4.95
CA THR A 52 -10.61 -17.83 6.27
C THR A 52 -10.07 -16.55 6.90
N PHE A 53 -10.96 -15.64 7.28
CA PHE A 53 -10.60 -14.47 8.08
C PHE A 53 -10.66 -14.81 9.56
N ASN A 54 -9.64 -14.39 10.30
CA ASN A 54 -9.60 -14.46 11.75
C ASN A 54 -9.63 -13.02 12.28
N LEU A 55 -10.68 -12.68 13.03
CA LEU A 55 -10.81 -11.41 13.70
C LEU A 55 -10.67 -11.64 15.19
N ILE A 56 -9.70 -10.98 15.83
CA ILE A 56 -9.45 -11.07 17.27
C ILE A 56 -9.51 -9.69 17.92
N ASN A 57 -9.62 -9.65 19.25
CA ASN A 57 -9.85 -8.44 20.03
C ASN A 57 -11.20 -7.76 19.73
N LEU A 58 -12.23 -8.55 19.41
CA LEU A 58 -13.60 -8.03 19.34
C LEU A 58 -14.05 -7.53 20.71
N ASN A 59 -14.87 -6.49 20.71
CA ASN A 59 -15.36 -5.84 21.92
C ASN A 59 -16.89 -5.83 21.93
N LYS A 60 -17.49 -5.98 23.12
CA LYS A 60 -18.95 -6.00 23.32
C LYS A 60 -19.67 -4.71 22.92
N ASP A 61 -18.95 -3.58 22.91
CA ASP A 61 -19.52 -2.29 22.52
C ASP A 61 -19.56 -2.11 20.99
N LEU A 62 -19.20 -3.15 20.23
CA LEU A 62 -19.10 -3.13 18.78
C LEU A 62 -19.86 -4.31 18.16
N TYR A 63 -20.40 -4.06 16.98
CA TYR A 63 -20.73 -5.10 16.02
C TYR A 63 -20.06 -4.77 14.69
N PHE A 64 -19.99 -5.73 13.77
CA PHE A 64 -19.48 -5.47 12.43
C PHE A 64 -20.35 -6.09 11.36
N MET A 65 -20.28 -5.51 10.18
CA MET A 65 -20.97 -6.01 8.99
C MET A 65 -19.95 -6.44 7.96
N ASP A 66 -20.10 -7.67 7.47
CA ASP A 66 -19.44 -8.11 6.25
C ASP A 66 -20.23 -7.60 5.05
N ARG A 67 -19.66 -6.63 4.33
CA ARG A 67 -20.25 -6.02 3.13
C ARG A 67 -20.08 -6.88 1.88
N THR A 68 -19.49 -8.05 2.02
CA THR A 68 -19.31 -9.02 0.93
C THR A 68 -20.58 -9.82 0.69
N ASP A 69 -21.30 -10.18 1.77
CA ASP A 69 -22.55 -10.92 1.75
C ASP A 69 -23.67 -10.26 2.57
N ASP A 70 -23.46 -9.01 3.00
CA ASP A 70 -24.35 -8.18 3.81
C ASP A 70 -24.79 -8.84 5.13
N LYS A 71 -23.91 -9.63 5.77
CA LYS A 71 -24.16 -10.22 7.08
C LYS A 71 -23.70 -9.35 8.23
N ILE A 72 -24.54 -9.28 9.26
CA ILE A 72 -24.25 -8.58 10.51
C ILE A 72 -23.78 -9.59 11.56
N TYR A 73 -22.70 -9.23 12.25
CA TYR A 73 -22.09 -10.03 13.32
C TYR A 73 -22.10 -9.22 14.62
N ASN A 74 -23.05 -9.56 15.49
CA ASN A 74 -23.11 -9.01 16.85
C ASN A 74 -22.04 -9.65 17.73
N TYR A 75 -21.62 -8.94 18.78
CA TYR A 75 -20.66 -9.48 19.72
C TYR A 75 -21.19 -10.74 20.42
N THR A 76 -20.36 -11.77 20.40
CA THR A 76 -20.60 -13.04 21.10
C THR A 76 -19.38 -13.45 21.91
N LYS A 77 -18.19 -13.25 21.33
CA LYS A 77 -16.88 -13.54 21.89
C LYS A 77 -15.83 -12.60 21.34
N ASN A 78 -14.65 -12.60 21.94
CA ASN A 78 -13.50 -11.77 21.58
C ASN A 78 -12.83 -12.16 20.24
N GLU A 79 -13.20 -13.29 19.65
CA GLU A 79 -12.62 -13.80 18.41
C GLU A 79 -13.66 -14.48 17.51
N ILE A 80 -13.53 -14.36 16.18
CA ILE A 80 -14.39 -15.07 15.24
C ILE A 80 -13.62 -15.44 13.98
N ASN A 81 -13.93 -16.62 13.45
CA ASN A 81 -13.38 -17.12 12.19
C ASN A 81 -14.49 -17.16 11.15
N LEU A 82 -14.28 -16.48 10.03
CA LEU A 82 -15.23 -16.41 8.92
C LEU A 82 -14.61 -17.14 7.72
N THR A 83 -15.29 -18.14 7.18
CA THR A 83 -14.75 -19.03 6.13
C THR A 83 -15.48 -18.86 4.80
N GLY A 84 -14.86 -19.30 3.71
CA GLY A 84 -15.52 -19.41 2.40
C GLY A 84 -15.29 -18.25 1.45
N TYR A 85 -14.37 -17.33 1.77
CA TYR A 85 -14.05 -16.22 0.88
C TYR A 85 -13.24 -16.70 -0.33
N LYS A 86 -13.63 -16.25 -1.52
CA LYS A 86 -13.03 -16.70 -2.77
C LYS A 86 -11.74 -15.96 -3.08
N SER A 87 -10.84 -16.63 -3.77
CA SER A 87 -9.66 -16.01 -4.37
C SER A 87 -10.03 -14.82 -5.27
N GLY A 88 -9.29 -13.71 -5.17
CA GLY A 88 -9.56 -12.48 -5.92
C GLY A 88 -10.73 -11.63 -5.41
N GLN A 89 -11.46 -12.10 -4.40
CA GLN A 89 -12.61 -11.37 -3.86
C GLN A 89 -12.15 -10.14 -3.07
N LYS A 90 -12.86 -9.03 -3.26
CA LYS A 90 -12.72 -7.85 -2.42
C LYS A 90 -13.61 -8.01 -1.19
N VAL A 91 -13.00 -8.00 -0.01
CA VAL A 91 -13.68 -8.16 1.28
C VAL A 91 -13.67 -6.83 2.02
N LYS A 92 -14.80 -6.50 2.63
CA LYS A 92 -14.98 -5.25 3.39
C LYS A 92 -15.72 -5.51 4.69
N PHE A 93 -15.08 -5.19 5.81
CA PHE A 93 -15.71 -5.19 7.13
C PHE A 93 -15.91 -3.76 7.60
N GLU A 94 -17.12 -3.44 8.02
CA GLU A 94 -17.44 -2.15 8.64
C GLU A 94 -17.83 -2.38 10.10
N PHE A 95 -17.14 -1.69 11.00
CA PHE A 95 -17.37 -1.76 12.45
C PHE A 95 -18.23 -0.59 12.89
N TYR A 96 -19.22 -0.90 13.72
CA TYR A 96 -20.23 0.01 14.23
C TYR A 96 -20.27 -0.05 15.75
N SER A 97 -20.86 0.98 16.35
CA SER A 97 -21.16 1.04 17.77
C SER A 97 -22.41 0.23 18.08
N ASP A 98 -22.38 -0.59 19.13
CA ASP A 98 -23.57 -1.17 19.77
C ASP A 98 -24.08 -0.29 20.94
N VAL A 99 -23.36 0.80 21.24
CA VAL A 99 -23.78 1.81 22.23
C VAL A 99 -24.83 2.73 21.61
N GLU A 100 -25.96 2.88 22.31
CA GLU A 100 -27.07 3.74 21.90
C GLU A 100 -26.61 5.17 21.54
N PHE A 101 -27.26 5.77 20.54
CA PHE A 101 -27.02 7.14 20.06
C PHE A 101 -25.63 7.38 19.45
N CYS A 102 -24.78 6.35 19.36
CA CYS A 102 -23.47 6.38 18.72
C CYS A 102 -23.45 5.67 17.34
N ASP A 103 -24.59 5.62 16.65
CA ASP A 103 -24.80 4.85 15.42
C ASP A 103 -24.08 5.44 14.19
N LYS A 104 -22.79 5.11 14.06
CA LYS A 104 -21.97 5.45 12.90
C LYS A 104 -20.89 4.41 12.67
N VAL A 105 -20.38 4.38 11.44
CA VAL A 105 -19.18 3.60 11.10
C VAL A 105 -18.00 4.16 11.90
N LEU A 106 -17.39 3.30 12.70
CA LEU A 106 -16.23 3.62 13.53
C LEU A 106 -14.92 3.33 12.80
N TYR A 107 -14.88 2.21 12.08
CA TYR A 107 -13.72 1.75 11.33
C TYR A 107 -14.16 0.91 10.13
N THR A 108 -13.37 0.92 9.06
CA THR A 108 -13.60 0.11 7.87
C THR A 108 -12.31 -0.57 7.47
N TYR A 109 -12.34 -1.89 7.39
CA TYR A 109 -11.27 -2.71 6.85
C TYR A 109 -11.63 -3.13 5.42
N VAL A 110 -10.70 -2.98 4.48
CA VAL A 110 -10.87 -3.38 3.08
C VAL A 110 -9.62 -4.09 2.61
N VAL A 111 -9.77 -5.27 2.02
CA VAL A 111 -8.68 -6.01 1.40
C VAL A 111 -9.15 -6.69 0.12
N THR A 112 -8.28 -6.77 -0.87
CA THR A 112 -8.46 -7.63 -2.04
C THR A 112 -7.64 -8.89 -1.84
N LEU A 113 -8.30 -10.04 -1.77
CA LEU A 113 -7.64 -11.33 -1.58
C LEU A 113 -6.79 -11.69 -2.80
N PRO A 114 -5.61 -12.30 -2.61
CA PRO A 114 -4.77 -12.68 -3.74
C PRO A 114 -5.46 -13.73 -4.62
N ILE A 115 -5.13 -13.71 -5.91
CA ILE A 115 -5.69 -14.65 -6.87
C ILE A 115 -4.85 -15.93 -6.86
N TYR A 116 -5.48 -17.03 -6.45
CA TYR A 116 -4.91 -18.36 -6.42
C TYR A 116 -4.69 -18.87 -7.84
N ASN A 117 -3.45 -19.23 -8.15
CA ASN A 117 -3.09 -19.88 -9.39
C ASN A 117 -3.26 -21.40 -9.26
N PRO A 118 -4.19 -22.06 -9.99
CA PRO A 118 -4.37 -23.50 -9.90
C PRO A 118 -3.20 -24.30 -10.49
N TYR A 119 -2.36 -23.67 -11.34
CA TYR A 119 -1.32 -24.34 -12.11
C TYR A 119 0.09 -24.16 -11.53
N TYR A 120 0.25 -23.48 -10.39
CA TYR A 120 1.57 -23.17 -9.81
C TYR A 120 2.42 -24.40 -9.45
N LYS A 121 1.77 -25.55 -9.24
CA LYS A 121 2.40 -26.85 -8.94
C LYS A 121 2.58 -27.74 -10.17
N GLU A 122 2.24 -27.26 -11.36
CA GLU A 122 2.45 -28.02 -12.59
C GLU A 122 3.94 -28.22 -12.85
N LYS A 123 4.29 -29.38 -13.42
CA LYS A 123 5.68 -29.73 -13.75
C LYS A 123 6.38 -28.67 -14.63
N VAL A 124 5.61 -27.98 -15.46
CA VAL A 124 6.11 -26.87 -16.31
C VAL A 124 6.73 -25.73 -15.50
N CYS A 125 6.46 -25.62 -14.19
CA CYS A 125 6.97 -24.57 -13.32
C CYS A 125 8.17 -24.97 -12.44
N GLU A 126 8.62 -26.24 -12.44
CA GLU A 126 9.64 -26.75 -11.51
C GLU A 126 10.98 -26.00 -11.57
N ASP A 127 11.41 -25.64 -12.77
CA ASP A 127 12.67 -24.94 -13.12
C ASP A 127 12.52 -23.42 -13.23
N VAL A 128 11.30 -22.90 -13.17
CA VAL A 128 10.97 -21.47 -13.33
C VAL A 128 10.02 -20.98 -12.23
N GLN A 129 10.20 -21.46 -11.00
CA GLN A 129 9.34 -21.11 -9.87
C GLN A 129 9.21 -19.60 -9.65
N ASN A 130 10.27 -18.83 -9.91
CA ASN A 130 10.29 -17.38 -9.77
C ASN A 130 9.54 -16.63 -10.89
N TYR A 131 9.17 -17.31 -11.98
CA TYR A 131 8.39 -16.68 -13.05
C TYR A 131 6.99 -16.33 -12.54
N ASN A 132 6.49 -15.14 -12.91
CA ASN A 132 5.21 -14.61 -12.41
C ASN A 132 4.04 -15.59 -12.58
N LEU A 133 3.94 -16.27 -13.73
CA LEU A 133 2.89 -17.26 -13.96
C LEU A 133 3.04 -18.51 -13.08
N CYS A 134 4.24 -18.83 -12.59
CA CYS A 134 4.49 -19.98 -11.74
C CYS A 134 4.37 -19.68 -10.24
N GLN A 135 4.08 -18.44 -9.86
CA GLN A 135 3.80 -18.07 -8.48
C GLN A 135 2.45 -18.64 -8.02
N LYS A 136 2.36 -18.95 -6.72
CA LYS A 136 1.11 -19.38 -6.06
C LYS A 136 0.00 -18.33 -6.19
N TRP A 137 0.37 -17.06 -6.06
CA TRP A 137 -0.50 -15.91 -6.18
C TRP A 137 -0.23 -15.21 -7.50
N SER A 138 -1.00 -15.54 -8.53
CA SER A 138 -0.79 -15.00 -9.87
C SER A 138 -2.13 -14.78 -10.57
N ASN A 139 -2.35 -13.56 -11.06
CA ASN A 139 -3.57 -13.19 -11.77
C ASN A 139 -3.33 -13.30 -13.28
N HIS A 140 -3.77 -14.41 -13.89
CA HIS A 140 -3.54 -14.62 -15.33
C HIS A 140 -4.77 -15.06 -16.13
N GLY A 141 -5.84 -15.57 -15.53
CA GLY A 141 -7.09 -15.92 -16.25
C GLY A 141 -6.91 -16.92 -17.41
N LEU A 142 -5.75 -17.57 -17.54
CA LEU A 142 -5.41 -18.44 -18.65
C LEU A 142 -6.07 -19.81 -18.47
N SER A 143 -6.40 -20.45 -19.59
CA SER A 143 -6.64 -21.90 -19.60
C SER A 143 -5.33 -22.65 -19.33
N ARG A 144 -5.43 -23.91 -18.90
CA ARG A 144 -4.24 -24.77 -18.67
C ARG A 144 -3.32 -24.85 -19.89
N THR A 145 -3.88 -24.98 -21.10
CA THR A 145 -3.09 -25.06 -22.34
C THR A 145 -2.33 -23.76 -22.60
N ALA A 146 -3.01 -22.62 -22.54
CA ALA A 146 -2.39 -21.31 -22.74
C ALA A 146 -1.36 -20.99 -21.64
N PHE A 147 -1.61 -21.44 -20.41
CA PHE A 147 -0.67 -21.36 -19.31
C PHE A 147 0.64 -22.10 -19.63
N ILE A 148 0.54 -23.38 -20.01
CA ILE A 148 1.70 -24.22 -20.34
C ILE A 148 2.48 -23.63 -21.52
N GLU A 149 1.77 -23.17 -22.55
CA GLU A 149 2.38 -22.53 -23.71
C GLU A 149 3.22 -21.31 -23.32
N LYS A 150 2.65 -20.38 -22.54
CA LYS A 150 3.37 -19.18 -22.08
C LYS A 150 4.55 -19.48 -21.16
N VAL A 151 4.45 -20.48 -20.30
CA VAL A 151 5.58 -20.87 -19.45
C VAL A 151 6.70 -21.48 -20.30
N ASN A 152 6.37 -22.31 -21.29
CA ASN A 152 7.37 -22.88 -22.21
C ASN A 152 7.99 -21.80 -23.11
N GLU A 153 7.23 -20.81 -23.57
CA GLU A 153 7.77 -19.65 -24.29
C GLU A 153 8.81 -18.91 -23.45
N TYR A 154 8.50 -18.66 -22.17
CA TYR A 154 9.46 -18.05 -21.24
C TYR A 154 10.72 -18.93 -21.06
N LYS A 155 10.58 -20.25 -20.92
CA LYS A 155 11.75 -21.14 -20.85
C LYS A 155 12.64 -21.04 -22.08
N LYS A 156 12.05 -20.97 -23.27
CA LYS A 156 12.79 -20.79 -24.53
C LYS A 156 13.59 -19.47 -24.54
N THR A 157 13.13 -18.42 -23.86
CA THR A 157 13.92 -17.18 -23.74
C THR A 157 15.13 -17.34 -22.82
N LEU A 158 15.10 -18.31 -21.89
CA LEU A 158 16.23 -18.64 -21.04
C LEU A 158 17.26 -19.54 -21.76
N GLU A 159 16.81 -20.37 -22.70
CA GLU A 159 17.65 -21.29 -23.47
C GLU A 159 18.35 -20.64 -24.68
N LYS A 160 17.83 -19.52 -25.18
CA LYS A 160 18.51 -18.78 -26.24
C LYS A 160 19.91 -18.38 -25.73
N PRO A 161 21.00 -18.73 -26.44
CA PRO A 161 22.30 -18.19 -26.10
C PRO A 161 22.19 -16.67 -26.07
N LYS A 162 22.79 -16.04 -25.06
CA LYS A 162 22.97 -14.59 -24.96
C LYS A 162 23.92 -14.07 -26.04
N GLU A 163 23.73 -14.44 -27.30
CA GLU A 163 24.61 -14.06 -28.41
C GLU A 163 24.28 -12.67 -28.97
N ASP A 164 23.08 -12.13 -28.68
CA ASP A 164 22.67 -10.82 -29.18
C ASP A 164 22.68 -9.69 -28.12
N GLU A 165 22.67 -10.00 -26.82
CA GLU A 165 22.71 -8.96 -25.78
C GLU A 165 24.11 -8.36 -25.56
N ILE A 166 25.19 -9.06 -25.92
CA ILE A 166 26.56 -8.54 -25.78
C ILE A 166 26.82 -7.39 -26.77
N LYS A 167 26.07 -7.30 -27.88
CA LYS A 167 26.31 -6.27 -28.91
C LYS A 167 25.65 -4.93 -28.61
N GLU A 168 24.57 -4.88 -27.81
CA GLU A 168 23.83 -3.63 -27.59
C GLU A 168 24.33 -2.84 -26.38
N GLU A 169 24.62 -3.51 -25.26
CA GLU A 169 25.17 -2.86 -24.05
C GLU A 169 26.60 -2.34 -24.27
N THR A 170 27.44 -3.11 -24.95
CA THR A 170 28.80 -2.70 -25.29
C THR A 170 28.79 -1.50 -26.24
N LYS A 171 27.85 -1.43 -27.19
CA LYS A 171 27.72 -0.30 -28.13
C LYS A 171 27.21 0.98 -27.45
N LYS A 172 26.33 0.85 -26.45
CA LYS A 172 25.83 1.99 -25.64
C LYS A 172 26.92 2.56 -24.72
N HIS A 173 27.71 1.69 -24.08
CA HIS A 173 28.83 2.12 -23.24
C HIS A 173 29.98 2.74 -24.04
N ILE A 174 30.28 2.20 -25.23
CA ILE A 174 31.22 2.83 -26.16
C ILE A 174 30.70 4.21 -26.57
N SER A 175 29.42 4.33 -26.97
CA SER A 175 28.81 5.61 -27.39
C SER A 175 28.89 6.73 -26.33
N LEU A 176 28.63 6.42 -25.06
CA LEU A 176 28.75 7.41 -23.98
C LEU A 176 30.19 7.86 -23.74
N LEU A 177 31.16 6.93 -23.77
CA LEU A 177 32.58 7.27 -23.63
C LEU A 177 33.09 8.10 -24.82
N THR A 178 32.67 7.78 -26.04
CA THR A 178 33.08 8.55 -27.24
C THR A 178 32.59 9.99 -27.16
N ASN A 179 31.34 10.23 -26.72
CA ASN A 179 30.78 11.58 -26.59
C ASN A 179 31.50 12.41 -25.52
N VAL A 180 31.93 11.80 -24.42
CA VAL A 180 32.71 12.49 -23.37
C VAL A 180 34.11 12.82 -23.85
N ILE A 181 34.77 11.90 -24.57
CA ILE A 181 36.10 12.13 -25.15
C ILE A 181 36.04 13.24 -26.21
N GLU A 182 35.01 13.24 -27.06
CA GLU A 182 34.80 14.27 -28.10
C GLU A 182 34.51 15.65 -27.49
N PHE A 183 33.76 15.71 -26.38
CA PHE A 183 33.58 16.95 -25.64
C PHE A 183 34.90 17.46 -25.04
N LEU A 184 35.70 16.58 -24.43
CA LEU A 184 37.00 16.95 -23.85
C LEU A 184 38.01 17.40 -24.91
N THR A 185 38.06 16.76 -26.08
CA THR A 185 38.94 17.17 -27.18
C THR A 185 38.46 18.43 -27.88
N SER A 186 37.15 18.68 -27.96
CA SER A 186 36.62 19.90 -28.58
C SER A 186 36.86 21.14 -27.71
N TYR A 187 36.86 21.00 -26.39
CA TYR A 187 36.98 22.13 -25.45
C TYR A 187 38.29 22.15 -24.63
N TYR A 188 39.31 21.39 -25.03
CA TYR A 188 40.58 21.28 -24.28
C TYR A 188 41.28 22.63 -24.03
N TYR A 189 41.15 23.57 -24.97
CA TYR A 189 41.73 24.92 -24.84
C TYR A 189 41.12 25.72 -23.68
N ILE A 190 39.84 25.49 -23.34
CA ILE A 190 39.17 26.14 -22.20
C ILE A 190 39.80 25.65 -20.89
N PHE A 191 40.05 24.35 -20.77
CA PHE A 191 40.71 23.78 -19.59
C PHE A 191 42.15 24.27 -19.43
N ILE A 192 42.90 24.44 -20.53
CA ILE A 192 44.25 25.02 -20.50
C ILE A 192 44.22 26.46 -19.98
N ILE A 193 43.29 27.30 -20.45
CA ILE A 193 43.15 28.68 -19.98
C ILE A 193 42.84 28.71 -18.48
N LEU A 194 41.97 27.81 -18.01
CA LEU A 194 41.59 27.69 -16.60
C LEU A 194 42.79 27.29 -15.72
N ILE A 195 43.58 26.31 -16.16
CA ILE A 195 44.81 25.88 -15.47
C ILE A 195 45.84 27.00 -15.42
N VAL A 196 46.07 27.71 -16.53
CA VAL A 196 47.00 28.85 -16.57
C VAL A 196 46.53 29.97 -15.64
N GLY A 197 45.23 30.27 -15.61
CA GLY A 197 44.64 31.25 -14.69
C GLY A 197 44.86 30.91 -13.21
N ILE A 198 44.73 29.63 -12.84
CA ILE A 198 45.02 29.13 -11.49
C ILE A 198 46.51 29.28 -11.16
N ILE A 199 47.40 28.92 -12.09
CA ILE A 199 48.85 29.04 -11.87
C ILE A 199 49.26 30.50 -11.67
N VAL A 200 48.73 31.42 -12.49
CA VAL A 200 49.02 32.85 -12.38
C VAL A 200 48.51 33.42 -11.05
N THR A 201 47.31 33.06 -10.62
CA THR A 201 46.77 33.49 -9.31
C THR A 201 47.61 32.96 -8.15
N VAL A 202 48.04 31.70 -8.18
CA VAL A 202 48.92 31.12 -7.16
C VAL A 202 50.28 31.84 -7.11
N ILE A 203 50.87 32.17 -8.26
CA ILE A 203 52.14 32.93 -8.34
C ILE A 203 51.98 34.33 -7.77
N ILE A 204 50.90 35.04 -8.13
CA ILE A 204 50.61 36.40 -7.62
C ILE A 204 50.45 36.36 -6.09
N VAL A 205 49.71 35.40 -5.55
CA VAL A 205 49.52 35.25 -4.09
C VAL A 205 50.84 34.95 -3.39
N LYS A 206 51.68 34.06 -3.95
CA LYS A 206 53.02 33.77 -3.40
C LYS A 206 53.95 34.99 -3.43
N ASN A 207 53.98 35.75 -4.52
CA ASN A 207 54.81 36.95 -4.64
C ASN A 207 54.33 38.10 -3.74
N LYS A 208 53.01 38.26 -3.54
CA LYS A 208 52.48 39.20 -2.54
C LYS A 208 52.93 38.83 -1.13
N LYS A 209 53.00 37.53 -0.82
CA LYS A 209 53.45 37.05 0.49
C LYS A 209 54.96 37.27 0.68
N SER A 210 55.81 37.19 -0.36
CA SER A 210 57.25 37.43 -0.22
C SER A 210 57.63 38.92 -0.12
N ASN A 211 56.87 39.83 -0.74
CA ASN A 211 57.08 41.28 -0.64
C ASN A 211 56.62 41.90 0.69
N ILE A 212 55.92 41.16 1.55
CA ILE A 212 55.57 41.60 2.92
C ILE A 212 56.70 41.28 3.92
N TYR A 213 57.63 40.38 3.56
CA TYR A 213 58.77 39.96 4.40
C TYR A 213 60.13 40.44 3.86
N LYS A 214 60.15 41.52 3.06
CA LYS A 214 61.38 42.15 2.57
C LYS A 214 61.40 43.64 2.91
#